data_AF-A0A0C2J5A3-F1
#
_entry.id   AF-A0A0C2J5A3-F1
#
_cell.length_a   1.000
_cell.length_b   1.000
_cell.length_c   1.000
_cell.angle_alpha   90.00
_cell.angle_beta   90.00
_cell.angle_gamma   90.00
#
_symmetry.space_group_name_H-M   'P 1'
#
loop_
_entity.id
_entity.type
_entity.pdbx_description
1 polymer ?
#
loop_
_entity_poly.entity_id
_entity_poly.type
_entity_poly.pdbx_seq_one_letter_code
_entity_poly.pdbx_strand_id
1 'polypeptide(L)'
;MSLYLMIPQDLITYRRFPVPWIALFDGIYGNSAQSEFISMDGGFNWDLTPFPVFKAVVLNQGGVIIGINPYNNRIVYTYGHDNWFSASNGIQRDEITIIYPSTPKPMMFLNIIGTMIGRQHSTFLNIDFSNVFNRPCTADDFESWSPYVGMNRPILESSIYFLRIKPSTYCAVNYTYEAESA
;
A
#
# COMPACT_ATOMS: atom_id res chain seq x y z
N MET A 1 25.64 5.68 -0.22
CA MET A 1 24.84 5.29 0.95
C MET A 1 24.04 4.06 0.55
N SER A 2 23.82 3.13 1.49
CA SER A 2 23.16 1.85 1.20
C SER A 2 21.87 1.73 2.01
N LEU A 3 20.85 1.10 1.41
CA LEU A 3 19.60 0.72 2.07
C LEU A 3 19.72 -0.71 2.58
N TYR A 4 19.40 -0.92 3.86
CA TYR A 4 19.32 -2.23 4.49
C TYR A 4 17.86 -2.50 4.87
N LEU A 5 17.23 -3.47 4.21
CA LEU A 5 15.86 -3.90 4.52
C LEU A 5 15.87 -4.97 5.61
N MET A 6 14.94 -4.85 6.55
CA MET A 6 14.72 -5.80 7.64
C MET A 6 13.66 -6.82 7.21
N ILE A 7 14.12 -7.99 6.77
CA ILE A 7 13.23 -9.09 6.41
C ILE A 7 12.85 -9.83 7.70
N PRO A 8 11.57 -9.86 8.11
CA PRO A 8 11.16 -10.57 9.31
C PRO A 8 11.29 -12.08 9.10
N GLN A 9 11.54 -12.82 10.18
CA GLN A 9 11.59 -14.28 10.16
C GLN A 9 10.24 -14.89 9.75
N ASP A 10 9.15 -14.32 10.27
CA ASP A 10 7.79 -14.68 9.89
C ASP A 10 7.23 -13.66 8.90
N LEU A 11 7.08 -14.09 7.65
CA LEU A 11 6.58 -13.24 6.57
C LEU A 11 5.05 -13.27 6.54
N ILE A 12 4.42 -12.18 6.96
CA ILE A 12 2.99 -11.95 6.74
C ILE A 12 2.80 -11.42 5.31
N THR A 13 2.65 -12.34 4.35
CA THR A 13 2.70 -12.03 2.91
C THR A 13 1.73 -10.94 2.49
N TYR A 14 0.45 -10.98 2.90
CA TYR A 14 -0.54 -9.97 2.49
C TYR A 14 -0.21 -8.55 2.99
N ARG A 15 0.61 -8.42 4.04
CA ARG A 15 1.03 -7.13 4.58
C ARG A 15 2.29 -6.61 3.90
N ARG A 16 3.25 -7.51 3.65
CA ARG A 16 4.55 -7.18 3.05
C ARG A 16 4.49 -7.09 1.52
N PHE A 17 3.55 -7.84 0.92
CA PHE A 17 3.28 -7.93 -0.52
C PHE A 17 1.77 -7.89 -0.78
N PRO A 18 1.11 -6.74 -0.58
CA PRO A 18 -0.36 -6.64 -0.70
C PRO A 18 -0.88 -6.84 -2.13
N VAL A 19 -0.05 -6.53 -3.14
CA VAL A 19 -0.24 -6.84 -4.56
C VAL A 19 1.12 -7.19 -5.16
N PRO A 20 1.20 -7.89 -6.31
CA PRO A 20 2.44 -8.46 -6.83
C PRO A 20 3.58 -7.46 -7.06
N TRP A 21 3.25 -6.19 -7.33
CA TRP A 21 4.21 -5.12 -7.59
C TRP A 21 4.50 -4.22 -6.39
N ILE A 22 3.82 -4.38 -5.25
CA ILE A 22 4.06 -3.55 -4.06
C ILE A 22 4.78 -4.37 -3.00
N ALA A 23 5.89 -3.84 -2.47
CA ALA A 23 6.63 -4.40 -1.36
C ALA A 23 6.80 -3.36 -0.24
N LEU A 24 6.61 -3.77 1.01
CA LEU A 24 6.66 -2.89 2.19
C LEU A 24 7.53 -3.48 3.29
N PHE A 25 8.65 -2.83 3.60
CA PHE A 25 9.61 -3.33 4.58
C PHE A 25 10.15 -2.23 5.48
N ASP A 26 10.39 -2.57 6.74
CA ASP A 26 11.18 -1.74 7.62
C ASP A 26 12.64 -1.75 7.15
N GLY A 27 13.36 -0.65 7.29
CA GLY A 27 14.75 -0.56 6.85
C GLY A 27 15.52 0.61 7.43
N ILE A 28 16.80 0.68 7.10
CA ILE A 28 17.73 1.76 7.47
C ILE A 28 18.46 2.24 6.21
N TYR A 29 18.48 3.56 5.97
CA TYR A 29 19.20 4.17 4.86
C TYR A 29 20.40 4.98 5.38
N GLY A 30 21.62 4.49 5.12
CA GLY A 30 22.83 5.10 5.68
C GLY A 30 22.82 5.09 7.21
N ASN A 31 22.86 6.28 7.83
CA ASN A 31 22.82 6.46 9.29
C ASN A 31 21.45 6.94 9.79
N SER A 32 20.39 6.76 9.00
CA SER A 32 19.04 7.17 9.40
C SER A 32 18.49 6.30 10.54
N ALA A 33 17.46 6.79 11.22
CA ALA A 33 16.63 5.93 12.05
C ALA A 33 15.92 4.87 11.19
N GLN A 34 15.48 3.79 11.83
CA GLN A 34 14.61 2.80 11.19
C GLN A 34 13.32 3.46 10.71
N SER A 35 12.89 3.13 9.49
CA SER A 35 11.64 3.64 8.88
C SER A 35 11.05 2.59 7.94
N GLU A 36 9.76 2.72 7.61
CA GLU A 36 9.15 1.87 6.58
C GLU A 36 9.47 2.42 5.18
N PHE A 37 9.86 1.51 4.29
CA PHE A 37 10.14 1.76 2.89
C PHE A 37 9.11 1.03 2.02
N ILE A 38 8.77 1.65 0.91
CA ILE A 38 7.83 1.11 -0.06
C ILE A 38 8.53 0.97 -1.41
N SER A 39 8.26 -0.14 -2.09
CA SER A 39 8.50 -0.29 -3.52
C SER A 39 7.16 -0.49 -4.20
N MET A 40 6.96 0.17 -5.34
CA MET A 40 5.76 0.04 -6.18
C MET A 40 6.05 -0.62 -7.52
N ASP A 41 7.25 -1.17 -7.70
CA ASP A 41 7.72 -1.81 -8.94
C ASP A 41 8.37 -3.19 -8.70
N GLY A 42 7.94 -3.88 -7.65
CA GLY A 42 8.42 -5.23 -7.34
C GLY A 42 9.81 -5.29 -6.70
N GLY A 43 10.23 -4.20 -6.06
CA GLY A 43 11.50 -4.12 -5.32
C GLY A 43 12.67 -3.54 -6.11
N PHE A 44 12.41 -2.94 -7.28
CA PHE A 44 13.46 -2.37 -8.13
C PHE A 44 13.87 -0.98 -7.64
N ASN A 45 12.88 -0.11 -7.39
CA ASN A 45 13.07 1.16 -6.68
C ASN A 45 12.44 1.11 -5.29
N TRP A 46 13.04 1.83 -4.34
CA TRP A 46 12.60 1.91 -2.95
C TRP A 46 12.54 3.36 -2.49
N ASP A 47 11.40 3.76 -1.95
CA ASP A 47 11.15 5.09 -1.43
C ASP A 47 10.89 5.06 0.08
N LEU A 48 11.32 6.12 0.75
CA LEU A 48 10.98 6.34 2.16
C LEU A 48 9.49 6.72 2.26
N THR A 49 8.75 6.05 3.14
CA THR A 49 7.35 6.44 3.38
C THR A 49 7.27 7.80 4.09
N PRO A 50 6.19 8.58 3.91
CA PRO A 50 6.06 9.93 4.48
C PRO A 50 6.11 10.02 6.02
N PHE A 51 5.97 8.89 6.73
CA PHE A 51 6.01 8.85 8.19
C PHE A 51 7.01 7.80 8.68
N PRO A 52 7.76 8.10 9.77
CA PRO A 52 8.65 7.11 10.37
C PRO A 52 7.88 5.93 10.98
N VAL A 53 6.65 6.16 11.43
CA VAL A 53 5.69 5.12 11.80
C VAL A 53 4.53 5.17 10.81
N PHE A 54 4.58 4.25 9.87
CA PHE A 54 3.64 4.13 8.76
C PHE A 54 2.99 2.75 8.86
N LYS A 55 1.66 2.71 8.95
CA LYS A 55 0.92 1.48 8.71
C LYS A 55 0.30 1.58 7.32
N ALA A 56 1.03 1.08 6.32
CA ALA A 56 0.56 1.05 4.95
C ALA A 56 -0.67 0.14 4.81
N VAL A 57 -1.70 0.64 4.15
CA VAL A 57 -2.85 -0.13 3.69
C VAL A 57 -2.99 0.11 2.20
N VAL A 58 -3.00 -0.97 1.43
CA VAL A 58 -3.18 -0.93 -0.02
C VAL A 58 -4.63 -1.29 -0.33
N LEU A 59 -5.32 -0.37 -1.00
CA LEU A 59 -6.71 -0.51 -1.42
C LEU A 59 -6.80 -0.52 -2.94
N ASN A 60 -7.93 -0.98 -3.47
CA ASN A 60 -8.26 -0.98 -4.88
C ASN A 60 -7.09 -1.51 -5.75
N GLN A 61 -6.49 -2.64 -5.35
CA GLN A 61 -5.30 -3.22 -5.97
C GLN A 61 -4.12 -2.26 -6.19
N GLY A 62 -3.80 -1.40 -5.23
CA GLY A 62 -2.70 -0.43 -5.42
C GLY A 62 -3.14 0.88 -6.07
N GLY A 63 -4.41 1.01 -6.47
CA GLY A 63 -4.98 2.28 -6.92
C GLY A 63 -4.98 3.36 -5.83
N VAL A 64 -5.01 2.96 -4.54
CA VAL A 64 -4.76 3.85 -3.40
C VAL A 64 -3.87 3.15 -2.37
N ILE A 65 -2.89 3.89 -1.86
CA ILE A 65 -2.03 3.48 -0.74
C ILE A 65 -2.20 4.50 0.37
N ILE A 66 -2.51 4.04 1.58
CA ILE A 66 -2.79 4.89 2.73
C ILE A 66 -1.78 4.61 3.83
N GLY A 67 -1.21 5.68 4.37
CA GLY A 67 -0.39 5.67 5.56
C GLY A 67 -1.12 6.25 6.74
N ILE A 68 -1.13 5.51 7.84
CA ILE A 68 -1.68 6.00 9.11
C ILE A 68 -0.53 6.20 10.09
N ASN A 69 -0.42 7.41 10.64
CA ASN A 69 0.49 7.71 11.75
C ASN A 69 -0.31 7.82 13.06
N PRO A 70 -0.11 6.91 14.02
CA PRO A 70 -0.89 6.87 15.26
C PRO A 70 -0.60 8.04 16.21
N TYR A 71 0.50 8.78 16.02
CA TYR A 71 0.97 9.77 16.98
C TYR A 71 0.54 11.20 16.67
N ASN A 72 0.19 11.50 15.41
CA ASN A 72 0.02 12.88 14.96
C ASN A 72 -1.34 13.19 14.31
N ASN A 73 -2.34 12.30 14.44
CA ASN A 73 -3.71 12.54 13.95
C ASN A 73 -3.75 12.81 12.42
N ARG A 74 -2.81 12.20 11.67
CA ARG A 74 -2.72 12.38 10.22
C ARG A 74 -2.77 11.03 9.51
N ILE A 75 -3.49 11.05 8.41
CA ILE A 75 -3.36 10.08 7.33
C ILE A 75 -2.69 10.74 6.15
N VAL A 76 -1.92 9.96 5.41
CA VAL A 76 -1.45 10.31 4.09
C VAL A 76 -1.92 9.26 3.11
N TYR A 77 -2.10 9.65 1.86
CA TYR A 77 -2.48 8.72 0.81
C TYR A 77 -1.89 9.11 -0.54
N THR A 78 -1.72 8.15 -1.42
CA THR A 78 -1.28 8.34 -2.82
C THR A 78 -2.09 7.45 -3.75
N TYR A 79 -2.15 7.82 -5.03
CA TYR A 79 -2.80 7.08 -6.11
C TYR A 79 -1.78 6.33 -6.99
N GLY A 80 -0.78 5.70 -6.36
CA GLY A 80 0.22 4.88 -7.04
C GLY A 80 1.39 5.63 -7.68
N HIS A 81 1.67 6.86 -7.22
CA HIS A 81 2.84 7.65 -7.64
C HIS A 81 3.46 8.40 -6.46
N ASP A 82 4.51 9.19 -6.71
CA ASP A 82 5.36 9.76 -5.65
C ASP A 82 4.74 10.93 -4.88
N ASN A 83 3.55 11.42 -5.29
CA ASN A 83 2.90 12.53 -4.59
C ASN A 83 1.96 11.99 -3.51
N TRP A 84 2.19 12.46 -2.29
CA TRP A 84 1.38 12.13 -1.13
C TRP A 84 0.46 13.30 -0.76
N PHE A 85 -0.81 12.99 -0.54
CA PHE A 85 -1.81 13.89 0.00
C PHE A 85 -1.95 13.64 1.49
N SER A 86 -2.32 14.66 2.27
CA SER A 86 -2.50 14.55 3.73
C SER A 86 -3.88 14.99 4.17
N ALA A 87 -4.48 14.27 5.11
CA ALA A 87 -5.71 14.65 5.78
C ALA A 87 -5.62 14.36 7.28
N SER A 88 -6.37 15.12 8.09
CA SER A 88 -6.55 14.81 9.52
C SER A 88 -7.55 13.68 9.69
N ASN A 89 -7.26 12.70 10.55
CA ASN A 89 -8.15 11.54 10.77
C ASN A 89 -9.03 11.65 12.03
N GLY A 90 -8.88 12.70 12.84
CA GLY A 90 -9.58 12.89 14.10
C GLY A 90 -9.07 12.05 15.29
N ILE A 91 -8.17 11.09 15.07
CA ILE A 91 -7.66 10.13 16.05
C ILE A 91 -6.44 10.74 16.78
N GLN A 92 -6.52 10.94 18.10
CA GLN A 92 -5.46 11.60 18.87
C GLN A 92 -4.74 10.64 19.83
N ARG A 93 -3.48 10.31 19.54
CA ARG A 93 -2.58 9.53 20.42
C ARG A 93 -3.21 8.22 20.91
N ASP A 94 -3.74 7.47 19.95
CA ASP A 94 -4.41 6.20 20.22
C ASP A 94 -3.54 5.02 19.80
N GLU A 95 -3.73 3.88 20.46
CA GLU A 95 -3.37 2.60 19.87
C GLU A 95 -4.30 2.33 18.70
N ILE A 96 -3.72 2.16 17.52
CA ILE A 96 -4.48 1.98 16.28
C ILE A 96 -4.51 0.51 15.88
N THR A 97 -5.72 -0.03 15.79
CA THR A 97 -6.02 -1.31 15.15
C THR A 97 -6.72 -1.05 13.81
N ILE A 98 -6.14 -1.56 12.74
CA ILE A 98 -6.72 -1.45 11.40
C ILE A 98 -7.54 -2.70 11.13
N ILE A 99 -8.78 -2.52 10.70
CA ILE A 99 -9.70 -3.60 10.35
C ILE A 99 -10.12 -3.41 8.91
N TYR A 100 -9.83 -4.42 8.09
CA TYR A 100 -10.30 -4.49 6.72
C TYR A 100 -11.02 -5.83 6.51
N PRO A 101 -12.17 -5.85 5.80
CA PRO A 101 -12.85 -7.10 5.53
C PRO A 101 -12.04 -7.95 4.55
N SER A 102 -12.05 -9.28 4.76
CA SER A 102 -11.47 -10.22 3.79
C SER A 102 -12.49 -10.48 2.70
N THR A 103 -12.43 -9.70 1.61
CA THR A 103 -13.36 -9.83 0.48
C THR A 103 -12.64 -10.30 -0.79
N PRO A 104 -13.30 -11.09 -1.66
CA PRO A 104 -12.74 -11.44 -2.96
C PRO A 104 -12.54 -10.25 -3.89
N LYS A 105 -13.30 -9.16 -3.68
CA LYS A 105 -13.22 -7.93 -4.47
C LYS A 105 -12.27 -6.93 -3.85
N PRO A 106 -11.57 -6.10 -4.65
CA PRO A 106 -10.80 -4.98 -4.14
C PRO A 106 -11.68 -4.01 -3.35
N MET A 107 -11.19 -3.61 -2.18
CA MET A 107 -11.89 -2.66 -1.32
C MET A 107 -11.50 -1.23 -1.64
N MET A 108 -12.42 -0.29 -1.42
CA MET A 108 -12.18 1.15 -1.54
C MET A 108 -12.23 1.88 -0.20
N PHE A 109 -12.48 1.16 0.89
CA PHE A 109 -12.55 1.73 2.23
C PHE A 109 -11.72 0.91 3.21
N LEU A 110 -11.42 1.51 4.36
CA LEU A 110 -10.85 0.83 5.51
C LEU A 110 -11.49 1.32 6.80
N ASN A 111 -11.52 0.45 7.82
CA ASN A 111 -11.99 0.82 9.15
C ASN A 111 -10.80 0.86 10.12
N ILE A 112 -10.80 1.86 10.99
CA ILE A 112 -9.81 2.04 12.03
C ILE A 112 -10.53 2.06 13.37
N ILE A 113 -10.01 1.29 14.32
CA ILE A 113 -10.32 1.45 15.73
C ILE A 113 -9.12 2.10 16.40
N GLY A 114 -9.31 3.31 16.93
CA GLY A 114 -8.37 3.98 17.82
C GLY A 114 -8.80 3.78 19.27
N THR A 115 -7.94 3.21 20.11
CA THR A 115 -8.18 3.11 21.55
C THR A 115 -7.21 4.03 22.29
N MET A 116 -7.75 4.99 23.02
CA MET A 116 -6.92 5.93 23.77
C MET A 116 -6.30 5.27 24.99
N ILE A 117 -4.97 5.27 25.07
CA ILE A 117 -4.24 4.71 26.21
C ILE A 117 -4.69 5.42 27.49
N GLY A 118 -5.17 4.64 28.47
CA GLY A 118 -5.64 5.15 29.77
C GLY A 118 -7.10 5.61 29.81
N ARG A 119 -7.89 5.44 28.74
CA ARG A 119 -9.36 5.63 28.75
C ARG A 119 -10.08 4.35 28.32
N GLN A 120 -11.34 4.21 28.72
CA GLN A 120 -12.20 3.07 28.33
C GLN A 120 -12.99 3.31 27.03
N HIS A 121 -12.64 4.34 26.25
CA HIS A 121 -13.38 4.72 25.05
C HIS A 121 -12.54 4.41 23.82
N SER A 122 -13.18 3.81 22.81
CA SER A 122 -12.61 3.59 21.48
C SER A 122 -13.31 4.46 20.46
N THR A 123 -12.54 5.00 19.52
CA THR A 123 -13.01 5.73 18.34
C THR A 123 -13.06 4.78 17.17
N PHE A 124 -14.17 4.79 16.43
CA PHE A 124 -14.30 4.08 15.16
C PHE A 124 -14.28 5.08 14.01
N LEU A 125 -13.39 4.86 13.04
CA LEU A 125 -13.26 5.67 11.84
C LEU A 125 -13.42 4.80 10.61
N ASN A 126 -14.30 5.20 9.70
CA ASN A 126 -14.39 4.64 8.36
C ASN A 126 -13.80 5.66 7.38
N ILE A 127 -12.82 5.24 6.59
CA ILE A 127 -12.24 6.05 5.51
C ILE A 127 -12.66 5.40 4.21
N ASP A 128 -13.46 6.10 3.39
CA ASP A 128 -14.03 5.58 2.15
C ASP A 128 -13.61 6.43 0.94
N PHE A 129 -12.97 5.78 -0.04
CA PHE A 129 -12.54 6.37 -1.31
C PHE A 129 -13.54 6.13 -2.45
N SER A 130 -14.71 5.54 -2.20
CA SER A 130 -15.74 5.27 -3.20
C SER A 130 -16.12 6.52 -4.02
N ASN A 131 -16.20 7.68 -3.37
CA ASN A 131 -16.50 8.96 -4.02
C ASN A 131 -15.35 9.50 -4.89
N VAL A 132 -14.12 9.04 -4.69
CA VAL A 132 -12.98 9.37 -5.55
C VAL A 132 -13.00 8.52 -6.81
N PHE A 133 -13.39 7.25 -6.67
CA PHE A 133 -13.46 6.28 -7.77
C PHE A 133 -14.87 6.24 -8.38
N ASN A 134 -15.27 7.34 -9.02
CA ASN A 134 -16.63 7.56 -9.50
C ASN A 134 -17.07 6.73 -10.72
N ARG A 135 -16.19 5.89 -11.27
CA ARG A 135 -16.48 5.01 -12.41
C ARG A 135 -15.76 3.67 -12.29
N PRO A 136 -16.29 2.60 -12.90
CA PRO A 136 -15.55 1.35 -13.02
C PRO A 136 -14.31 1.54 -13.92
N CYS A 137 -13.27 0.75 -13.65
CA CYS A 137 -12.12 0.67 -14.54
C CYS A 137 -12.49 -0.01 -15.87
N THR A 138 -11.86 0.46 -16.93
CA THR A 138 -11.91 -0.06 -18.30
C THR A 138 -10.55 -0.65 -18.67
N ALA A 139 -10.44 -1.35 -19.80
CA ALA A 139 -9.17 -1.94 -20.23
C ALA A 139 -8.05 -0.88 -20.37
N ASP A 140 -8.38 0.35 -20.76
CA ASP A 140 -7.43 1.45 -20.95
C ASP A 140 -6.83 1.98 -19.64
N ASP A 141 -7.43 1.65 -18.50
CA ASP A 141 -6.98 2.07 -17.16
C ASP A 141 -5.86 1.17 -16.61
N PHE A 142 -5.59 0.06 -17.28
CA PHE A 142 -4.58 -0.92 -16.87
C PHE A 142 -3.34 -0.85 -17.77
N GLU A 143 -2.22 -1.24 -17.19
CA GLU A 143 -0.96 -1.52 -17.87
C GLU A 143 -0.53 -2.96 -17.57
N SER A 144 0.13 -3.58 -18.55
CA SER A 144 0.80 -4.85 -18.31
C SER A 144 2.10 -4.60 -17.56
N TRP A 145 2.26 -5.26 -16.42
CA TRP A 145 3.43 -5.17 -15.57
C TRP A 145 4.03 -6.56 -15.34
N SER A 146 5.34 -6.67 -15.45
CA SER A 146 6.09 -7.89 -15.11
C SER A 146 7.25 -7.56 -14.19
N PRO A 147 7.59 -8.40 -13.21
CA PRO A 147 8.79 -8.22 -12.41
C PRO A 147 10.04 -8.40 -13.31
N TYR A 148 10.77 -7.32 -13.56
CA TYR A 148 12.00 -7.32 -14.37
C TYR A 148 13.23 -7.62 -13.49
N VAL A 149 14.17 -8.42 -13.99
CA VAL A 149 15.57 -8.39 -13.52
C VAL A 149 16.38 -7.49 -14.43
N GLY A 150 17.19 -6.62 -13.83
CA GLY A 150 18.14 -5.77 -14.53
C GLY A 150 18.96 -6.55 -15.57
N MET A 151 19.00 -6.00 -16.78
CA MET A 151 19.68 -6.50 -17.98
C MET A 151 19.11 -7.82 -18.58
N ASN A 152 18.00 -7.68 -19.30
CA ASN A 152 17.58 -8.55 -20.42
C ASN A 152 17.18 -10.02 -20.12
N ARG A 153 16.83 -10.42 -18.90
CA ARG A 153 16.30 -11.78 -18.67
C ARG A 153 15.08 -11.81 -17.73
N PRO A 154 13.98 -12.49 -18.10
CA PRO A 154 12.87 -12.77 -17.20
C PRO A 154 13.33 -13.64 -16.01
N ILE A 155 12.70 -13.44 -14.84
CA ILE A 155 12.97 -14.20 -13.58
C ILE A 155 12.56 -15.67 -13.71
N LEU A 156 11.59 -15.95 -14.57
CA LEU A 156 10.98 -17.26 -14.78
C LEU A 156 11.10 -17.66 -16.25
N GLU A 157 11.18 -18.97 -16.51
CA GLU A 157 11.21 -19.53 -17.87
C GLU A 157 9.98 -19.11 -18.71
N SER A 158 8.90 -18.69 -18.03
CA SER A 158 7.75 -17.98 -18.59
C SER A 158 7.70 -16.54 -18.07
N SER A 159 7.49 -15.58 -18.97
CA SER A 159 7.27 -14.18 -18.55
C SER A 159 5.88 -14.08 -17.92
N ILE A 160 5.81 -13.84 -16.61
CA ILE A 160 4.55 -13.60 -15.91
C ILE A 160 4.20 -12.12 -16.04
N TYR A 161 2.98 -11.86 -16.49
CA TYR A 161 2.42 -10.52 -16.58
C TYR A 161 1.24 -10.37 -15.63
N PHE A 162 1.07 -9.16 -15.10
CA PHE A 162 -0.06 -8.76 -14.28
C PHE A 162 -0.68 -7.50 -14.89
N LEU A 163 -2.01 -7.45 -14.93
CA LEU A 163 -2.72 -6.20 -15.21
C LEU A 163 -2.78 -5.34 -13.96
N ARG A 164 -2.04 -4.24 -13.97
CA ARG A 164 -1.95 -3.27 -12.89
C ARG A 164 -2.68 -1.99 -13.28
N ILE A 165 -3.38 -1.36 -12.34
CA ILE A 165 -3.96 -0.02 -12.55
C ILE A 165 -2.82 0.97 -12.79
N LYS A 166 -2.92 1.77 -13.86
CA LYS A 166 -1.95 2.83 -14.13
C LYS A 166 -1.91 3.84 -12.97
N PRO A 167 -0.72 4.29 -12.53
CA PRO A 167 -0.59 5.39 -11.58
C PRO A 167 -1.45 6.60 -11.94
N SER A 168 -2.03 7.27 -10.94
CA SER A 168 -2.91 8.44 -11.10
C SER A 168 -4.23 8.17 -11.84
N THR A 169 -4.65 6.90 -11.95
CA THR A 169 -5.96 6.55 -12.52
C THR A 169 -7.02 6.44 -11.42
N TYR A 170 -8.11 7.19 -11.59
CA TYR A 170 -9.22 7.25 -10.64
C TYR A 170 -10.39 6.39 -11.11
N CYS A 171 -10.33 5.09 -10.88
CA CYS A 171 -11.42 4.16 -11.19
C CYS A 171 -11.52 3.02 -10.16
N ALA A 172 -12.70 2.42 -10.04
CA ALA A 172 -12.96 1.31 -9.13
C ALA A 172 -12.75 -0.04 -9.84
N VAL A 173 -11.85 -0.87 -9.31
CA VAL A 173 -11.64 -2.22 -9.85
C VAL A 173 -12.66 -3.19 -9.25
N ASN A 174 -13.30 -3.99 -10.11
CA ASN A 174 -14.36 -4.91 -9.73
C ASN A 174 -13.97 -6.40 -9.80
N TYR A 175 -12.79 -6.73 -10.33
CA TYR A 175 -12.18 -8.07 -10.33
C TYR A 175 -10.86 -8.07 -9.53
N THR A 176 -10.20 -9.21 -9.38
CA THR A 176 -8.87 -9.33 -8.77
C THR A 176 -7.83 -9.51 -9.87
N TYR A 177 -6.61 -9.01 -9.69
CA TYR A 177 -5.54 -9.22 -10.67
C TYR A 177 -5.37 -10.72 -10.94
N GLU A 178 -5.07 -11.04 -12.19
CA GLU A 178 -4.72 -12.39 -12.61
C GLU A 178 -3.30 -12.38 -13.16
N ALA A 179 -2.57 -13.48 -12.93
CA ALA A 179 -1.26 -13.70 -13.51
C ALA A 179 -1.47 -14.36 -14.88
N GLU A 180 -0.99 -13.72 -15.93
CA GLU A 180 -0.99 -14.27 -17.28
C GLU A 180 0.40 -14.85 -17.59
N SER A 181 0.45 -16.11 -18.01
CA SER A 181 1.66 -16.73 -18.56
C SER A 181 1.69 -16.50 -20.07
N ALA A 182 2.74 -15.85 -20.56
CA ALA A 182 3.05 -15.81 -21.99
C ALA A 182 3.68 -17.11 -22.50
#